data_AF-I3E1J8-F1
#
_entry.id   AF-I3E1J8-F1
#
_cell.length_a   1.000
_cell.length_b   1.000
_cell.length_c   1.000
_cell.angle_alpha   90.00
_cell.angle_beta   90.00
_cell.angle_gamma   90.00
#
_symmetry.space_group_name_H-M   'P 1'
#
loop_
_entity.id
_entity.type
_entity.pdbx_description
1 polymer ?
#
loop_
_entity_poly.entity_id
_entity_poly.type
_entity_poly.pdbx_seq_one_letter_code
_entity_poly.pdbx_strand_id
1 'polypeptide(L)'
;MILYILKQAKVYIFVLTFINDEESKEFERLLADIRESKDIHELIDAEKEGERIKFIHRVLLRYQKEMDLLSPQENEDNGEKIIQYLERAAKNEQAKSTYFSLVRIFGNEIKRKREEVLVKVSD
;
A
#
# COMPACT_ATOMS: atom_id res chain seq x y z
N MET A 1 -14.07 -5.86 19.48
CA MET A 1 -13.60 -6.80 18.45
C MET A 1 -14.27 -6.57 17.08
N ILE A 2 -15.61 -6.56 16.99
CA ILE A 2 -16.34 -6.36 15.71
C ILE A 2 -16.01 -5.02 15.02
N LEU A 3 -15.96 -3.92 15.77
CA LEU A 3 -15.65 -2.59 15.22
C LEU A 3 -14.24 -2.51 14.60
N TYR A 4 -13.27 -3.26 15.14
CA TYR A 4 -11.90 -3.32 14.63
C TYR A 4 -11.83 -4.09 13.32
N ILE A 5 -12.54 -5.20 13.21
CA ILE A 5 -12.63 -6.02 11.99
C ILE A 5 -13.27 -5.22 10.85
N LEU A 6 -14.37 -4.52 11.12
CA LEU A 6 -15.03 -3.65 10.13
C LEU A 6 -14.14 -2.48 9.68
N LYS A 7 -13.35 -1.92 10.60
CA LYS A 7 -12.39 -0.85 10.28
C LYS A 7 -11.24 -1.37 9.41
N GLN A 8 -10.75 -2.58 9.67
CA GLN A 8 -9.72 -3.21 8.83
C GLN A 8 -10.27 -3.55 7.44
N ALA A 9 -11.45 -4.17 7.35
CA ALA A 9 -12.07 -4.49 6.07
C ALA A 9 -12.25 -3.24 5.17
N LYS A 10 -12.65 -2.10 5.75
CA LYS A 10 -12.69 -0.82 5.03
C LYS A 10 -11.32 -0.37 4.52
N VAL A 11 -10.26 -0.52 5.32
CA VAL A 11 -8.90 -0.14 4.93
C VAL A 11 -8.36 -1.04 3.81
N TYR A 12 -8.65 -2.35 3.86
CA TYR A 12 -8.31 -3.29 2.78
C TYR A 12 -9.01 -2.94 1.47
N ILE A 13 -10.34 -2.75 1.50
CA ILE A 13 -11.12 -2.36 0.31
C ILE A 13 -10.63 -1.01 -0.25
N PHE A 14 -10.29 -0.08 0.63
CA PHE A 14 -9.76 1.22 0.24
C PHE A 14 -8.42 1.09 -0.49
N VAL A 15 -7.46 0.30 -0.01
CA VAL A 15 -6.19 0.09 -0.73
C VAL A 15 -6.41 -0.53 -2.10
N LEU A 16 -7.30 -1.52 -2.21
CA LEU A 16 -7.63 -2.18 -3.47
C LEU A 16 -8.25 -1.21 -4.50
N THR A 17 -8.80 -0.08 -4.08
CA THR A 17 -9.29 0.97 -5.02
C THR A 17 -8.18 1.85 -5.60
N PHE A 18 -6.96 1.81 -5.05
CA PHE A 18 -5.86 2.72 -5.44
C PHE A 18 -4.66 2.02 -6.10
N ILE A 19 -4.61 0.70 -6.03
CA ILE A 19 -3.62 -0.11 -6.73
C ILE A 19 -4.25 -0.78 -7.96
N ASN A 20 -3.46 -1.02 -8.98
CA ASN A 20 -3.94 -1.69 -10.20
C ASN A 20 -4.04 -3.23 -10.02
N ASP A 21 -4.55 -3.94 -11.02
CA ASP A 21 -4.77 -5.39 -10.96
C ASP A 21 -3.49 -6.21 -10.73
N GLU A 22 -2.36 -5.77 -11.29
CA GLU A 22 -1.06 -6.42 -11.11
C GLU A 22 -0.51 -6.17 -9.70
N GLU A 23 -0.56 -4.92 -9.26
CA GLU A 23 -0.18 -4.51 -7.90
C GLU A 23 -1.04 -5.19 -6.85
N SER A 24 -2.33 -5.40 -7.13
CA SER A 24 -3.28 -6.11 -6.27
C SER A 24 -2.89 -7.58 -6.07
N LYS A 25 -2.51 -8.27 -7.14
CA LYS A 25 -2.02 -9.66 -7.07
C LYS A 25 -0.72 -9.76 -6.27
N GLU A 26 0.23 -8.84 -6.50
CA GLU A 26 1.49 -8.81 -5.75
C GLU A 26 1.24 -8.49 -4.27
N PHE A 27 0.33 -7.56 -3.97
CA PHE A 27 -0.10 -7.22 -2.62
C PHE A 27 -0.69 -8.42 -1.87
N GLU A 28 -1.64 -9.15 -2.49
CA GLU A 28 -2.22 -10.34 -1.89
C GLU A 28 -1.17 -11.45 -1.66
N ARG A 29 -0.23 -11.63 -2.58
CA ARG A 29 0.91 -12.55 -2.38
C ARG A 29 1.72 -12.16 -1.14
N LEU A 30 2.13 -10.89 -1.04
CA LEU A 30 2.93 -10.39 0.09
C LEU A 30 2.18 -10.50 1.43
N LEU A 31 0.85 -10.38 1.42
CA LEU A 31 0.02 -10.62 2.60
C LEU A 31 -0.06 -12.10 2.96
N ALA A 32 -0.20 -12.98 1.97
CA ALA A 32 -0.17 -14.42 2.18
C ALA A 32 1.15 -14.85 2.84
N ASP A 33 2.28 -14.33 2.37
CA ASP A 33 3.60 -14.62 2.95
C ASP A 33 3.66 -14.27 4.45
N ILE A 34 3.06 -13.15 4.88
CA ILE A 34 2.94 -12.79 6.30
C ILE A 34 2.00 -13.77 7.02
N ARG A 35 0.82 -14.02 6.46
CA ARG A 35 -0.23 -14.85 7.09
C ARG A 35 0.21 -16.31 7.28
N GLU A 36 1.04 -16.81 6.39
CA GLU A 36 1.54 -18.19 6.39
C GLU A 36 2.84 -18.35 7.18
N SER A 37 3.45 -17.25 7.62
CA SER A 37 4.69 -17.30 8.40
C SER A 37 4.55 -18.16 9.65
N LYS A 38 5.49 -19.07 9.87
CA LYS A 38 5.41 -20.09 10.93
C LYS A 38 5.98 -19.64 12.27
N ASP A 39 7.00 -18.79 12.23
CA ASP A 39 7.70 -18.30 13.39
C ASP A 39 8.10 -16.82 13.26
N ILE A 40 8.76 -16.30 14.29
CA ILE A 40 9.19 -14.91 14.35
C ILE A 40 10.32 -14.58 13.37
N HIS A 41 11.19 -15.55 13.05
CA HIS A 41 12.32 -15.34 12.15
C HIS A 41 11.85 -15.11 10.73
N GLU A 42 10.83 -15.85 10.29
CA GLU A 42 10.19 -15.62 8.99
C GLU A 42 9.50 -14.26 8.89
N LEU A 43 9.04 -13.68 10.01
CA LEU A 43 8.37 -12.38 10.05
C LEU A 43 9.35 -11.20 10.05
N ILE A 44 10.53 -11.35 10.67
CA ILE A 44 11.59 -10.33 10.73
C ILE A 44 12.66 -10.53 9.65
N ASP A 45 12.40 -11.40 8.68
CA ASP A 45 13.29 -11.64 7.57
C ASP A 45 13.47 -10.37 6.72
N ALA A 46 14.73 -9.95 6.57
CA ALA A 46 15.09 -8.69 5.93
C ALA A 46 14.85 -8.72 4.41
N GLU A 47 14.92 -9.88 3.77
CA GLU A 47 14.64 -10.01 2.34
C GLU A 47 13.15 -9.83 2.08
N LYS A 48 12.30 -10.48 2.87
CA LYS A 48 10.84 -10.32 2.81
C LYS A 48 10.41 -8.89 3.13
N GLU A 49 11.05 -8.23 4.09
CA GLU A 49 10.83 -6.79 4.34
C GLU A 49 11.23 -5.94 3.14
N GLY A 50 12.39 -6.24 2.55
CA GLY A 50 12.85 -5.62 1.32
C GLY A 50 11.87 -5.77 0.17
N GLU A 51 11.23 -6.93 -0.01
CA GLU A 51 10.19 -7.14 -1.03
C GLU A 51 8.99 -6.22 -0.82
N ARG A 52 8.49 -6.11 0.41
CA ARG A 52 7.36 -5.21 0.73
C ARG A 52 7.71 -3.74 0.50
N ILE A 53 8.92 -3.31 0.87
CA ILE A 53 9.39 -1.94 0.60
C ILE A 53 9.51 -1.69 -0.90
N LYS A 54 10.09 -2.62 -1.66
CA LYS A 54 10.18 -2.52 -3.13
C LYS A 54 8.81 -2.42 -3.78
N PHE A 55 7.84 -3.20 -3.31
CA PHE A 55 6.45 -3.12 -3.77
C PHE A 55 5.86 -1.73 -3.53
N ILE A 56 5.94 -1.20 -2.30
CA ILE A 56 5.45 0.15 -1.97
C ILE A 56 6.11 1.20 -2.87
N HIS A 57 7.44 1.15 -3.04
CA HIS A 57 8.15 2.07 -3.91
C HIS A 57 7.68 1.98 -5.37
N ARG A 58 7.44 0.77 -5.89
CA ARG A 58 6.95 0.56 -7.26
C ARG A 58 5.60 1.23 -7.48
N VAL A 59 4.67 1.05 -6.54
CA VAL A 59 3.34 1.70 -6.55
C VAL A 59 3.50 3.23 -6.56
N LEU A 60 4.38 3.77 -5.72
CA LEU A 60 4.63 5.22 -5.66
C LEU A 60 5.29 5.76 -6.93
N LEU A 61 6.20 5.01 -7.55
CA LEU A 61 6.80 5.37 -8.83
C LEU A 61 5.77 5.40 -9.96
N ARG A 62 4.76 4.52 -9.95
CA ARG A 62 3.64 4.62 -10.90
C ARG A 62 2.89 5.93 -10.72
N TYR A 63 2.50 6.26 -9.49
CA TYR A 63 1.83 7.54 -9.21
C TYR A 63 2.66 8.74 -9.67
N GLN A 64 3.97 8.70 -9.43
CA GLN A 64 4.88 9.75 -9.90
C GLN A 64 4.83 9.89 -11.42
N LYS A 65 4.96 8.77 -12.16
CA LYS A 65 4.87 8.78 -13.63
C LYS A 65 3.52 9.32 -14.11
N GLU A 66 2.43 8.94 -13.48
CA GLU A 66 1.10 9.46 -13.81
C GLU A 66 0.97 10.97 -13.56
N MET A 67 1.61 11.50 -12.52
CA MET A 67 1.65 12.94 -12.24
C MET A 67 2.56 13.69 -13.22
N ASP A 68 3.66 13.07 -13.68
CA ASP A 68 4.57 13.67 -14.65
C ASP A 68 3.88 13.87 -16.01
N LEU A 69 2.94 12.98 -16.37
CA LEU A 69 2.07 13.12 -17.56
C LEU A 69 1.07 14.28 -17.47
N LEU A 70 0.79 14.79 -16.27
CA LEU A 70 -0.07 15.95 -16.03
C LEU A 70 0.71 17.27 -15.94
N SER A 71 1.92 17.31 -16.49
CA SER A 71 2.75 18.52 -16.46
C SER A 71 2.28 19.52 -17.52
N PRO A 72 2.03 20.78 -17.15
CA PRO A 72 1.51 21.78 -18.07
C PRO A 72 2.45 22.02 -19.24
N GLN A 73 1.90 22.07 -20.46
CA GLN A 73 2.66 22.47 -21.64
C GLN A 73 2.61 23.99 -21.81
N GLU A 74 3.69 24.59 -22.32
CA GLU A 74 3.77 26.06 -22.49
C GLU A 74 2.61 26.60 -23.34
N ASN A 75 2.15 25.81 -24.32
CA ASN A 75 1.14 26.17 -25.31
C ASN A 75 -0.32 25.91 -24.87
N GLU A 76 -0.58 25.39 -23.67
CA GLU A 76 -1.94 25.10 -23.20
C GLU A 76 -2.69 26.35 -22.73
N ASP A 77 -4.02 26.33 -22.90
CA ASP A 77 -4.90 27.36 -22.38
C ASP A 77 -4.84 27.44 -20.85
N ASN A 78 -5.08 28.64 -20.30
CA ASN A 78 -5.06 28.87 -18.85
C ASN A 78 -6.09 28.00 -18.11
N GLY A 79 -7.26 27.71 -18.71
CA GLY A 79 -8.24 26.81 -18.10
C GLY A 79 -7.72 25.38 -17.98
N GLU A 80 -7.03 24.90 -19.01
CA GLU A 80 -6.47 23.55 -19.10
C GLU A 80 -5.33 23.35 -18.07
N LYS A 81 -4.47 24.37 -17.92
CA LYS A 81 -3.41 24.41 -16.90
C LYS A 81 -3.96 24.30 -15.46
N ILE A 82 -5.10 24.93 -15.18
CA ILE A 82 -5.75 24.84 -13.85
C ILE A 82 -6.29 23.43 -13.60
N ILE A 83 -6.92 22.80 -14.59
CA ILE A 83 -7.45 21.44 -14.47
C ILE A 83 -6.31 20.45 -14.18
N GLN A 84 -5.24 20.50 -14.96
CA GLN A 84 -4.08 19.63 -14.75
C GLN A 84 -3.43 19.81 -13.37
N TYR A 85 -3.35 21.05 -12.89
CA TYR A 85 -2.88 21.32 -11.53
C TYR A 85 -3.76 20.64 -10.47
N LEU A 86 -5.09 20.73 -10.60
CA LEU A 86 -6.03 20.10 -9.68
C LEU A 86 -5.94 18.57 -9.74
N GLU A 87 -5.82 17.99 -10.94
CA GLU A 87 -5.65 16.54 -11.13
C GLU A 87 -4.34 16.04 -10.53
N ARG A 88 -3.24 16.79 -10.71
CA ARG A 88 -1.94 16.47 -10.11
C ARG A 88 -2.01 16.53 -8.58
N ALA A 89 -2.66 17.55 -8.03
CA ALA A 89 -2.86 17.66 -6.58
C ALA A 89 -3.69 16.48 -6.04
N ALA A 90 -4.76 16.09 -6.73
CA ALA A 90 -5.59 14.94 -6.37
C ALA A 90 -4.79 13.62 -6.41
N LYS A 91 -4.00 13.40 -7.46
CA LYS A 91 -3.11 12.22 -7.57
C LYS A 91 -2.05 12.18 -6.47
N ASN A 92 -1.49 13.32 -6.07
CA ASN A 92 -0.54 13.38 -4.97
C ASN A 92 -1.17 12.94 -3.64
N GLU A 93 -2.40 13.40 -3.35
CA GLU A 93 -3.13 12.96 -2.17
C GLU A 93 -3.49 11.47 -2.23
N GLN A 94 -3.84 10.95 -3.40
CA GLN A 94 -4.01 9.50 -3.60
C GLN A 94 -2.71 8.74 -3.29
N ALA A 95 -1.56 9.17 -3.83
CA ALA A 95 -0.27 8.52 -3.59
C ALA A 95 0.09 8.48 -2.11
N LYS A 96 -0.09 9.60 -1.37
CA LYS A 96 0.12 9.65 0.08
C LYS A 96 -0.80 8.70 0.82
N SER A 97 -2.09 8.71 0.49
CA SER A 97 -3.09 7.86 1.12
C SER A 97 -2.80 6.37 0.89
N THR A 98 -2.38 6.01 -0.32
CA THR A 98 -1.95 4.65 -0.69
C THR A 98 -0.71 4.24 0.11
N TYR A 99 0.31 5.08 0.19
CA TYR A 99 1.50 4.81 1.02
C TYR A 99 1.13 4.50 2.47
N PHE A 100 0.39 5.41 3.12
CA PHE A 100 0.02 5.25 4.52
C PHE A 100 -0.81 3.99 4.75
N SER A 101 -1.70 3.67 3.81
CA SER A 101 -2.56 2.50 3.92
C SER A 101 -1.78 1.20 3.74
N LEU A 102 -0.85 1.12 2.77
CA LEU A 102 0.01 -0.05 2.57
C LEU A 102 0.89 -0.33 3.79
N VAL A 103 1.59 0.71 4.29
CA VAL A 103 2.43 0.60 5.50
C VAL A 103 1.60 0.14 6.69
N ARG A 104 0.40 0.72 6.86
CA ARG A 104 -0.50 0.36 7.96
C ARG A 104 -0.97 -1.09 7.86
N ILE A 105 -1.35 -1.55 6.67
CA ILE A 105 -1.85 -2.92 6.50
C ILE A 105 -0.72 -3.91 6.79
N PHE A 106 0.45 -3.77 6.15
CA PHE A 106 1.57 -4.68 6.38
C PHE A 106 2.00 -4.69 7.84
N GLY A 107 2.14 -3.51 8.47
CA GLY A 107 2.48 -3.41 9.89
C GLY A 107 1.47 -4.08 10.81
N ASN A 108 0.17 -3.91 10.54
CA ASN A 108 -0.88 -4.55 11.32
C ASN A 108 -0.89 -6.07 11.15
N GLU A 109 -0.68 -6.55 9.92
CA GLU A 109 -0.68 -7.98 9.62
C GLU A 109 0.52 -8.69 10.26
N ILE A 110 1.71 -8.08 10.19
CA ILE A 110 2.92 -8.56 10.87
C ILE A 110 2.70 -8.58 12.38
N LYS A 111 2.13 -7.50 12.95
CA LYS A 111 1.83 -7.44 14.39
C LYS A 111 0.88 -8.55 14.81
N ARG A 112 -0.23 -8.74 14.07
CA ARG A 112 -1.20 -9.80 14.35
C ARG A 112 -0.53 -11.17 14.30
N LYS A 113 0.25 -11.44 13.24
CA LYS A 113 0.90 -12.74 13.07
C LYS A 113 1.94 -13.00 14.15
N ARG A 114 2.71 -11.97 14.54
CA ARG A 114 3.66 -12.05 15.64
C ARG A 114 2.99 -12.48 16.94
N GLU A 115 1.84 -11.90 17.26
CA GLU A 115 1.05 -12.30 18.44
C GLU A 115 0.58 -13.77 18.32
N GLU A 116 0.11 -14.20 17.14
CA GLU A 116 -0.32 -15.59 16.89
C GLU A 116 0.82 -16.62 17.06
N VAL A 117 2.02 -16.35 16.54
CA VAL A 117 3.14 -17.30 16.59
C VAL A 117 3.81 -17.36 17.95
N LEU A 118 3.87 -16.25 18.69
CA LEU A 118 4.46 -16.22 20.03
C LEU A 118 3.60 -16.97 21.06
N VAL A 119 2.27 -16.89 20.94
CA VAL A 119 1.35 -17.66 21.80
C VAL A 119 1.57 -19.17 21.61
N LYS A 120 1.76 -19.64 20.37
CA LYS A 120 1.97 -21.07 20.07
C LYS A 120 3.30 -21.66 20.58
N VAL A 121 4.28 -20.84 20.91
CA VAL A 121 5.58 -21.29 21.48
C VAL A 121 5.50 -21.40 23.01
N SER A 122 4.47 -20.81 23.62
CA SER A 122 4.31 -20.71 25.07
C SER A 122 3.44 -21.82 25.68
N ASP A 123 2.79 -22.63 24.85
CA ASP A 123 2.03 -23.84 25.20
C ASP A 123 2.89 -25.10 25.00
#